data_AF-A0A965FTR9-F1
#
_entry.id   AF-A0A965FTR9-F1
#
_cell.length_a   1.000
_cell.length_b   1.000
_cell.length_c   1.000
_cell.angle_alpha   90.00
_cell.angle_beta   90.00
_cell.angle_gamma   90.00
#
_symmetry.space_group_name_H-M   'P 1'
#
loop_
_entity.id
_entity.type
_entity.pdbx_description
1 polymer ?
#
loop_
_entity_poly.entity_id
_entity_poly.type
_entity_poly.pdbx_seq_one_letter_code
_entity_poly.pdbx_strand_id
1 'polypeptide(L)' 'EVVLDKKMKLDDYVVNFRRMFGDERMDAVLGSVDGSVRFYGLTPTSMELEGLDRHQRLIDSYKKLHAKRAKAAAP' A
#
# COMPACT_ATOMS: atom_id res chain seq x y z
N GLU A 1 -3.88 -17.75 15.98
CA GLU A 1 -2.69 -17.38 15.17
C GLU A 1 -1.49 -18.16 15.69
N VAL A 2 -0.62 -18.67 14.80
CA VAL A 2 0.50 -19.55 15.18
C VAL A 2 1.43 -18.90 16.21
N VAL A 3 1.60 -17.57 16.15
CA VAL A 3 2.44 -16.80 17.10
C VAL A 3 1.75 -16.58 18.45
N LEU A 4 0.41 -16.60 18.49
CA LEU A 4 -0.36 -16.39 19.73
C LEU A 4 -0.62 -17.70 20.49
N ASP A 5 -0.58 -18.85 19.81
CA ASP A 5 -0.79 -20.15 20.44
C ASP A 5 0.52 -20.69 21.04
N LYS A 6 0.54 -20.82 22.37
CA LYS A 6 1.71 -21.32 23.13
C LYS A 6 2.08 -22.77 22.81
N LYS A 7 1.20 -23.53 22.14
CA LYS A 7 1.44 -24.92 21.73
C LYS A 7 2.01 -25.03 20.31
N MET A 8 2.08 -23.92 19.57
CA MET A 8 2.58 -23.90 18.20
C MET A 8 3.85 -23.06 18.12
N LYS A 9 4.79 -23.44 17.23
CA LYS A 9 5.96 -22.61 16.90
C LYS A 9 5.92 -22.29 15.42
N LEU A 10 6.09 -21.01 15.07
CA LEU A 10 6.03 -20.55 13.68
C LEU A 10 7.07 -21.28 12.81
N ASP A 11 8.28 -21.47 13.32
CA ASP A 11 9.40 -22.13 12.64
C ASP A 11 9.05 -23.53 12.12
N ASP A 12 8.16 -24.25 12.83
CA ASP A 12 7.73 -25.60 12.44
C ASP A 12 6.86 -25.59 11.15
N TYR A 13 6.30 -24.42 10.79
CA TYR A 13 5.36 -24.26 9.68
C TYR A 13 5.88 -23.38 8.54
N VAL A 14 6.94 -22.58 8.75
CA VAL A 14 7.46 -21.62 7.76
C VAL A 14 7.75 -22.29 6.41
N VAL A 15 8.36 -23.48 6.41
CA VAL A 15 8.69 -24.22 5.18
C VAL A 15 7.43 -24.57 4.39
N ASN A 16 6.38 -25.03 5.07
CA ASN A 16 5.11 -25.37 4.43
C ASN A 16 4.39 -24.11 3.93
N PHE A 17 4.38 -23.04 4.72
CA PHE A 17 3.77 -21.78 4.30
C PHE A 17 4.47 -21.16 3.10
N ARG A 18 5.80 -21.23 3.00
CA ARG A 18 6.53 -20.79 1.80
C ARG A 18 6.17 -21.60 0.56
N ARG A 19 5.99 -22.91 0.69
CA ARG A 19 5.49 -23.76 -0.42
C ARG A 19 4.06 -23.41 -0.83
N MET A 20 3.20 -23.04 0.13
CA MET A 20 1.80 -22.73 -0.13
C MET A 20 1.58 -21.32 -0.69
N PHE A 21 2.33 -20.33 -0.22
CA PHE A 21 2.06 -18.92 -0.48
C PHE A 21 3.17 -18.20 -1.26
N GLY A 22 4.32 -18.86 -1.46
CA GLY A 22 5.50 -18.28 -2.08
C GLY A 22 6.37 -17.51 -1.09
N ASP A 23 7.65 -17.37 -1.43
CA ASP A 23 8.64 -16.69 -0.59
C ASP A 23 8.31 -15.20 -0.40
N GLU A 24 8.00 -14.47 -1.48
CA GLU A 24 7.72 -13.02 -1.40
C GLU A 24 6.59 -12.67 -0.43
N ARG A 25 5.49 -13.42 -0.45
CA ARG A 25 4.37 -13.18 0.47
C ARG A 25 4.73 -13.56 1.90
N MET A 26 5.47 -14.65 2.09
CA MET A 26 5.89 -15.06 3.42
C MET A 26 6.90 -14.10 4.04
N ASP A 27 7.80 -13.51 3.25
CA ASP A 27 8.73 -12.50 3.72
C ASP A 27 7.99 -11.23 4.16
N ALA A 28 6.98 -10.80 3.39
CA ALA A 28 6.12 -9.68 3.78
C ALA A 28 5.33 -9.95 5.07
N VAL A 29 4.79 -11.17 5.23
CA VAL A 29 4.05 -11.57 6.44
C VAL A 29 4.98 -11.62 7.65
N LEU A 30 6.14 -12.26 7.54
CA LEU A 30 7.11 -12.35 8.62
C LEU A 30 7.59 -10.95 9.06
N GLY A 31 7.91 -10.08 8.10
CA GLY A 31 8.26 -8.69 8.38
C GLY A 31 7.11 -7.88 8.98
N SER A 32 5.86 -8.23 8.68
CA SER A 32 4.69 -7.58 9.30
C SER A 32 4.46 -8.05 10.72
N VAL A 33 4.78 -9.31 11.03
CA VAL A 33 4.67 -9.89 12.38
C VAL A 33 5.75 -9.36 13.31
N ASP A 34 7.00 -9.21 12.82
CA ASP A 34 8.11 -8.68 13.63
C ASP A 34 8.12 -7.13 13.72
N GLY A 35 7.35 -6.46 12.86
CA GLY A 35 7.19 -5.01 12.83
C GLY A 35 8.17 -4.25 11.94
N SER A 36 9.07 -4.95 11.24
CA SER A 36 9.96 -4.36 10.23
C SER A 36 9.21 -3.82 9.00
N VAL A 37 8.04 -4.41 8.69
CA VAL A 37 7.13 -3.99 7.61
C VAL A 37 5.74 -3.70 8.17
N ARG A 38 5.45 -2.45 8.55
CA ARG A 38 4.13 -2.11 9.12
C ARG A 38 2.97 -2.09 8.12
N PHE A 39 3.24 -1.63 6.90
CA PHE A 39 2.20 -1.29 5.93
C PHE A 39 2.50 -1.91 4.56
N TYR A 40 2.50 -3.24 4.50
CA TYR A 40 2.75 -3.94 3.24
C TYR A 40 1.76 -3.50 2.16
N GLY A 41 2.27 -3.14 0.99
CA GLY A 41 1.48 -2.70 -0.16
C GLY A 41 1.05 -1.22 -0.12
N LEU A 42 1.33 -0.47 0.95
CA LEU A 42 1.12 0.98 0.97
C LEU A 42 2.43 1.69 0.62
N THR A 43 2.44 2.39 -0.51
CA THR A 43 3.53 3.30 -0.86
C THR A 43 3.33 4.63 -0.14
N PRO A 44 4.40 5.23 0.43
CA PRO A 44 4.30 6.57 1.01
C PRO A 44 3.87 7.57 -0.06
N THR A 45 3.05 8.54 0.34
CA THR A 45 2.60 9.62 -0.54
C THR A 45 2.71 10.95 0.19
N SER A 46 2.77 12.04 -0.57
CA SER A 46 2.85 13.41 -0.07
C SER A 46 1.49 14.12 -0.16
N MET A 47 1.40 15.34 0.37
CA MET A 47 0.21 16.18 0.21
C MET A 47 -0.11 16.52 -1.25
N GLU A 48 0.86 16.33 -2.15
CA GLU A 48 0.71 16.52 -3.58
C GLU A 48 0.18 15.27 -4.31
N LEU A 49 -0.08 14.17 -3.58
CA LEU A 49 -0.55 12.90 -4.10
C LEU A 49 0.41 12.26 -5.12
N GLU A 50 1.72 12.41 -4.89
CA GLU A 50 2.75 11.78 -5.70
C GLU A 50 2.64 10.25 -5.65
N GLY A 51 2.93 9.59 -6.77
CA GLY A 51 2.77 8.14 -6.94
C GLY A 51 1.33 7.66 -7.14
N LEU A 52 0.34 8.55 -7.07
CA LEU A 52 -1.08 8.23 -7.30
C LEU A 52 -1.55 8.69 -8.69
N ASP A 53 -1.15 7.97 -9.74
CA ASP A 53 -1.42 8.33 -11.15
C ASP A 53 -2.89 8.67 -11.46
N ARG A 54 -3.82 7.92 -10.86
CA ARG A 54 -5.26 8.17 -11.04
C ARG A 54 -5.68 9.52 -10.48
N HIS A 55 -5.13 9.92 -9.33
CA HIS A 55 -5.40 11.23 -8.73
C HIS A 55 -4.76 12.36 -9.54
N GLN A 56 -3.54 12.15 -10.08
CA GLN A 56 -2.90 13.16 -10.93
C GLN A 56 -3.72 13.45 -12.19
N ARG A 57 -4.21 12.41 -12.87
CA ARG A 57 -5.10 12.58 -14.05
C ARG A 57 -6.40 13.31 -13.71
N LEU A 58 -6.95 13.08 -12.52
CA LEU A 58 -8.12 13.80 -12.03
C LEU A 58 -7.80 15.29 -11.80
N ILE A 59 -6.69 15.58 -11.12
CA ILE A 59 -6.23 16.94 -10.85
C ILE A 59 -6.02 17.71 -12.16
N ASP A 60 -5.40 17.10 -13.17
CA ASP A 60 -5.20 17.74 -14.47
C ASP A 60 -6.52 18.07 -15.18
N SER A 61 -7.50 17.18 -15.07
CA SER A 61 -8.84 17.42 -15.59
C SER A 61 -9.52 18.57 -14.84
N TYR A 62 -9.33 18.64 -13.52
CA TYR A 62 -9.88 19.69 -12.67
C TYR A 62 -9.24 21.06 -12.96
N LYS A 63 -7.92 21.12 -13.17
CA LYS A 63 -7.19 22.34 -13.57
C LYS A 63 -7.75 22.93 -14.87
N LYS A 64 -8.04 22.08 -15.87
CA LYS A 64 -8.67 22.51 -17.13
C LYS A 64 -10.04 23.15 -16.91
N LEU A 65 -10.87 22.55 -16.05
CA LEU A 65 -12.18 23.08 -15.71
C LEU A 65 -12.08 24.42 -14.97
N HIS A 66 -11.17 24.52 -14.00
CA HIS A 66 -10.91 25.76 -13.25
C HIS A 66 -10.46 26.90 -14.16
N ALA A 67 -9.54 26.64 -15.08
CA ALA A 67 -9.09 27.65 -16.05
C ALA A 67 -10.24 28.18 -16.91
N LYS A 68 -11.18 27.32 -17.32
CA LYS A 68 -12.37 27.74 -18.07
C LYS A 68 -13.33 28.56 -17.22
N ARG A 69 -13.60 28.13 -15.98
CA ARG A 69 -14.47 28.86 -15.05
C ARG A 69 -13.92 30.24 -14.71
N ALA A 70 -12.61 30.34 -14.47
CA ALA A 70 -11.95 31.63 -14.21
C ALA A 70 -12.09 32.60 -15.38
N LYS A 71 -11.91 32.13 -16.62
CA LYS A 71 -12.11 32.95 -17.83
C LYS A 71 -13.57 33.40 -18.00
N ALA A 72 -14.53 32.54 -17.67
CA ALA A 72 -15.95 32.88 -17.77
C ALA A 72 -16.42 33.86 -16.69
N ALA A 73 -15.73 33.90 -15.54
CA ALA A 73 -16.03 34.81 -14.43
C ALA A 73 -15.23 36.13 -14.49
N ALA A 74 -14.28 36.26 -15.42
CA ALA A 74 -13.54 37.50 -15.64
C ALA A 74 -14.50 38.56 -16.23
N PRO A 75 -14.42 39.82 -15.76
CA PRO A 75 -15.31 40.90 -16.19
C PRO A 75 -15.14 41.28 -17.66
#